data_AF-A0A674ES29-F1
#
_entry.id   AF-A0A674ES29-F1
#
_cell.length_a   1.000
_cell.length_b   1.000
_cell.length_c   1.000
_cell.angle_alpha   90.00
_cell.angle_beta   90.00
_cell.angle_gamma   90.00
#
_symmetry.space_group_name_H-M   'P 1'
#
loop_
_entity.id
_entity.type
_entity.pdbx_description
1 polymer ?
#
loop_
_entity_poly.entity_id
_entity_poly.type
_entity_poly.pdbx_seq_one_letter_code
_entity_poly.pdbx_strand_id
1 'polypeptide(L)'
;MDGSREASTNSLLNDECYADFLTEDFDVKTYTAQAIHHAVIAEQLAKLAQGISQLDKELHSQVVARHEELLAQATGIESLEGVLQMMQTRIAALQGAVDRIRTKIVDPYNKIVARTAQLARLQVACDLLRRIIRILYLSKRLQGQLQGGSREITKAAQSLNELGNGKMKEDLSLSQLRGVREHTVFFRGCFPLVPVSRD
;
A
#
# COMPACT_ATOMS: atom_id res chain seq x y z
N MET A 1 -21.88 -13.83 39.02
CA MET A 1 -21.59 -14.83 40.07
C MET A 1 -20.12 -14.87 40.48
N ASP A 2 -19.22 -14.20 39.76
CA ASP A 2 -17.78 -14.12 40.05
C ASP A 2 -17.44 -13.40 41.38
N GLY A 3 -18.16 -12.31 41.71
CA GLY A 3 -17.94 -11.53 42.93
C GLY A 3 -18.25 -12.22 44.27
N SER A 4 -18.89 -13.40 44.27
CA SER A 4 -19.15 -14.15 45.50
C SER A 4 -17.98 -15.04 45.94
N ARG A 5 -17.02 -15.33 45.04
CA ARG A 5 -15.91 -16.28 45.27
C ARG A 5 -14.56 -15.63 45.50
N GLU A 6 -14.28 -14.51 44.83
CA GLU A 6 -13.20 -13.61 45.27
C GLU A 6 -13.43 -13.11 46.69
N ALA A 7 -14.69 -13.01 47.12
CA ALA A 7 -15.06 -12.78 48.51
C ALA A 7 -14.70 -13.97 49.43
N SER A 8 -14.72 -15.21 48.93
CA SER A 8 -14.39 -16.41 49.71
C SER A 8 -12.88 -16.60 49.90
N THR A 9 -12.04 -16.39 48.88
CA THR A 9 -10.58 -16.39 49.06
C THR A 9 -10.11 -15.26 49.95
N ASN A 10 -10.64 -14.05 49.73
CA ASN A 10 -10.38 -12.93 50.65
C ASN A 10 -10.90 -13.22 52.05
N SER A 11 -12.01 -13.95 52.23
CA SER A 11 -12.50 -14.31 53.57
C SER A 11 -11.57 -15.28 54.31
N LEU A 12 -10.93 -16.22 53.60
CA LEU A 12 -9.97 -17.15 54.20
C LEU A 12 -8.65 -16.43 54.55
N LEU A 13 -8.17 -15.55 53.67
CA LEU A 13 -6.94 -14.78 53.89
C LEU A 13 -7.14 -13.65 54.92
N ASN A 14 -8.38 -13.21 55.16
CA ASN A 14 -8.71 -12.22 56.19
C ASN A 14 -9.08 -12.86 57.55
N ASP A 15 -9.03 -14.19 57.68
CA ASP A 15 -9.26 -14.86 58.95
C ASP A 15 -8.07 -14.54 59.89
N GLU A 16 -8.36 -14.01 61.08
CA GLU A 16 -7.37 -13.68 62.11
C GLU A 16 -6.48 -14.88 62.45
N CYS A 17 -6.98 -16.11 62.29
CA CYS A 17 -6.23 -17.33 62.52
C CYS A 17 -5.05 -17.53 61.54
N TYR A 18 -5.07 -16.90 60.37
CA TYR A 18 -4.01 -17.00 59.36
C TYR A 18 -3.17 -15.72 59.23
N ALA A 19 -3.51 -14.65 59.96
CA ALA A 19 -2.85 -13.35 59.88
C ALA A 19 -1.34 -13.41 60.14
N ASP A 20 -0.91 -14.23 61.11
CA ASP A 20 0.51 -14.41 61.44
C ASP A 20 1.31 -14.93 60.23
N PHE A 21 0.72 -15.82 59.41
CA PHE A 21 1.36 -16.39 58.22
C PHE A 21 1.46 -15.40 57.04
N LEU A 22 0.73 -14.27 57.10
CA LEU A 22 0.72 -13.25 56.05
C LEU A 22 1.70 -12.11 56.33
N THR A 23 2.37 -12.12 57.49
CA THR A 23 3.40 -11.15 57.84
C THR A 23 4.70 -11.41 57.08
N GLU A 24 5.37 -10.35 56.60
CA GLU A 24 6.64 -10.49 55.86
C GLU A 24 7.77 -11.09 56.71
N ASP A 25 7.72 -10.91 58.04
CA ASP A 25 8.71 -11.38 59.02
C ASP A 25 8.27 -12.64 59.77
N PHE A 26 7.39 -13.46 59.19
CA PHE A 26 6.90 -14.67 59.86
C PHE A 26 8.05 -15.62 60.25
N ASP A 27 8.31 -15.72 61.56
CA ASP A 27 9.30 -16.65 62.11
C ASP A 27 8.63 -17.89 62.69
N VAL A 28 8.75 -18.98 61.92
CA VAL A 28 8.30 -20.34 62.25
C VAL A 28 8.77 -20.78 63.64
N LYS A 29 9.98 -20.40 64.07
CA LYS A 29 10.57 -20.86 65.34
C LYS A 29 9.87 -20.23 66.54
N THR A 30 9.61 -18.93 66.50
CA THR A 30 8.83 -18.22 67.52
C THR A 30 7.39 -18.71 67.54
N TYR A 31 6.75 -18.86 66.37
CA TYR A 31 5.38 -19.35 66.27
C TYR A 31 5.23 -20.77 66.84
N THR A 32 6.12 -21.69 66.48
CA THR A 32 6.13 -23.06 67.01
C THR A 32 6.45 -23.11 68.50
N ALA A 33 7.41 -22.32 68.98
CA ALA A 33 7.72 -22.21 70.41
C ALA A 33 6.51 -21.71 71.22
N GLN A 34 5.77 -20.73 70.70
CA GLN A 34 4.57 -20.20 71.33
C GLN A 34 3.44 -21.23 71.34
N ALA A 35 3.23 -21.95 70.23
CA ALA A 35 2.23 -23.03 70.14
C ALA A 35 2.55 -24.21 71.07
N ILE A 36 3.83 -24.56 71.25
CA ILE A 36 4.29 -25.57 72.20
C ILE A 36 4.06 -25.09 73.64
N HIS A 37 4.43 -23.85 73.95
CA HIS A 37 4.27 -23.27 75.28
C HIS A 37 2.80 -23.20 75.71
N HIS A 38 1.89 -22.96 74.77
CA HIS A 38 0.44 -22.90 75.02
C HIS A 38 -0.25 -24.27 74.91
N ALA A 39 0.51 -25.34 74.64
CA ALA A 39 0.03 -26.72 74.48
C ALA A 39 -1.08 -26.92 73.41
N VAL A 40 -1.11 -26.06 72.40
CA VAL A 40 -2.16 -26.02 71.35
C VAL A 40 -1.71 -26.59 69.99
N ILE A 41 -0.58 -27.30 69.95
CA ILE A 41 0.05 -27.81 68.72
C ILE A 41 -0.93 -28.61 67.85
N ALA A 42 -1.69 -29.54 68.45
CA ALA A 42 -2.61 -30.40 67.72
C ALA A 42 -3.77 -29.63 67.08
N GLU A 43 -4.28 -28.61 67.77
CA GLU A 43 -5.32 -27.73 67.27
C GLU A 43 -4.82 -26.86 66.12
N GLN A 44 -3.61 -26.30 66.24
CA GLN A 44 -2.99 -25.48 65.20
C GLN A 44 -2.67 -26.28 63.94
N LEU A 45 -2.19 -27.53 64.09
CA LEU A 45 -1.99 -28.44 62.96
C LEU A 45 -3.31 -28.81 62.27
N ALA A 46 -4.37 -29.05 63.03
CA ALA A 46 -5.69 -29.33 62.47
C ALA A 46 -6.25 -28.13 61.68
N LYS A 47 -6.12 -26.91 62.21
CA LYS A 47 -6.53 -25.67 61.55
C LYS A 47 -5.71 -25.39 60.28
N LEU A 48 -4.41 -25.64 60.30
CA LEU A 48 -3.56 -25.50 59.12
C LEU A 48 -3.92 -26.52 58.04
N ALA A 49 -4.12 -27.78 58.41
CA ALA A 49 -4.55 -28.83 57.46
C ALA A 49 -5.92 -28.52 56.84
N GLN A 50 -6.84 -27.97 57.63
CA GLN A 50 -8.13 -27.48 57.14
C GLN A 50 -7.97 -26.30 56.18
N GLY A 51 -7.15 -25.31 56.52
CA GLY A 51 -6.87 -24.15 55.67
C GLY A 51 -6.25 -24.54 54.32
N ILE A 52 -5.27 -25.45 54.34
CA ILE A 52 -4.65 -26.00 53.12
C ILE A 52 -5.70 -26.70 52.26
N SER A 53 -6.57 -27.52 52.87
CA SER A 53 -7.62 -28.24 52.13
C SER A 53 -8.67 -27.30 51.53
N GLN A 54 -8.95 -26.18 52.19
CA GLN A 54 -9.87 -25.15 51.69
C GLN A 54 -9.23 -24.35 50.56
N LEU A 55 -7.95 -23.97 50.70
CA LEU A 55 -7.19 -23.29 49.66
C LEU A 55 -7.06 -24.15 48.40
N ASP A 56 -6.80 -25.44 48.55
CA ASP A 56 -6.68 -26.40 47.43
C ASP A 56 -8.00 -26.54 46.66
N LYS A 57 -9.13 -26.63 47.38
CA LYS A 57 -10.47 -26.65 46.76
C LYS A 57 -10.78 -25.37 45.99
N GLU A 58 -10.45 -24.22 46.57
CA GLU A 58 -10.75 -22.93 45.96
C GLU A 58 -9.84 -22.67 44.75
N LEU A 59 -8.55 -23.02 44.86
CA LEU A 59 -7.60 -22.96 43.76
C LEU A 59 -8.04 -23.85 42.60
N HIS A 60 -8.45 -25.09 42.89
CA HIS A 60 -9.01 -25.98 41.88
C HIS A 60 -10.27 -25.40 41.23
N SER A 61 -11.19 -24.84 42.03
CA SER A 61 -12.40 -24.20 41.51
C SER A 61 -12.11 -23.00 40.61
N GLN A 62 -11.10 -22.18 40.95
CA GLN A 62 -10.71 -21.03 40.14
C GLN A 62 -10.05 -21.46 38.81
N VAL A 63 -9.17 -22.48 38.88
CA VAL A 63 -8.53 -23.05 37.69
C VAL A 63 -9.60 -23.62 36.74
N VAL A 64 -10.54 -24.40 37.25
CA VAL A 64 -11.65 -24.96 36.45
C VAL A 64 -12.60 -23.87 35.95
N ALA A 65 -12.85 -22.81 36.70
CA ALA A 65 -13.73 -21.74 36.23
C ALA A 65 -13.10 -20.95 35.06
N ARG A 66 -11.81 -20.64 35.13
CA ARG A 66 -11.14 -19.79 34.13
C ARG A 66 -10.54 -20.54 32.94
N HIS A 67 -10.41 -21.88 33.01
CA HIS A 67 -9.79 -22.64 31.92
C HIS A 67 -10.59 -22.59 30.60
N GLU A 68 -11.91 -22.51 30.67
CA GLU A 68 -12.77 -22.52 29.48
C GLU A 68 -12.70 -21.17 28.76
N GLU A 69 -12.68 -20.08 29.53
CA GLU A 69 -12.52 -18.73 29.00
C GLU A 69 -11.14 -18.53 28.39
N LEU A 70 -10.07 -19.00 29.04
CA LEU A 70 -8.70 -18.92 28.50
C LEU A 70 -8.54 -19.75 27.22
N LEU A 71 -9.13 -20.95 27.17
CA LEU A 71 -9.15 -21.77 25.96
C LEU A 71 -9.99 -21.13 24.84
N ALA A 72 -11.16 -20.58 25.16
CA ALA A 72 -11.98 -19.84 24.21
C ALA A 72 -11.25 -18.60 23.67
N GLN A 73 -10.49 -17.91 24.51
CA GLN A 73 -9.67 -16.78 24.09
C GLN A 73 -8.50 -17.23 23.20
N ALA A 74 -7.81 -18.32 23.55
CA ALA A 74 -6.72 -18.88 22.75
C ALA A 74 -7.19 -19.32 21.36
N THR A 75 -8.32 -20.04 21.29
CA THR A 75 -8.96 -20.42 20.01
C THR A 75 -9.45 -19.22 19.21
N GLY A 76 -9.94 -18.16 19.89
CA GLY A 76 -10.27 -16.89 19.26
C GLY A 76 -9.06 -16.20 18.62
N ILE A 77 -7.91 -16.23 19.29
CA ILE A 77 -6.65 -15.68 18.76
C ILE A 77 -6.19 -16.49 17.54
N GLU A 78 -6.22 -17.82 17.61
CA GLU A 78 -5.86 -18.70 16.49
C GLU A 78 -6.77 -18.45 15.26
N SER A 79 -8.08 -18.27 15.47
CA SER A 79 -9.01 -17.92 14.40
C SER A 79 -8.67 -16.57 13.76
N LEU A 80 -8.35 -15.56 14.58
CA LEU A 80 -7.96 -14.23 14.10
C LEU A 80 -6.66 -14.28 13.29
N GLU A 81 -5.66 -15.05 13.75
CA GLU A 81 -4.42 -15.28 13.01
C GLU A 81 -4.69 -15.88 11.62
N GLY A 82 -5.59 -16.85 11.52
CA GLY A 82 -6.03 -17.40 10.24
C GLY A 82 -6.65 -16.35 9.31
N VAL A 83 -7.50 -15.46 9.83
CA VAL A 83 -8.08 -14.36 9.06
C VAL A 83 -7.01 -13.36 8.60
N LEU A 84 -6.08 -13.00 9.47
CA LEU A 84 -4.97 -12.09 9.14
C LEU A 84 -4.07 -12.68 8.06
N GLN A 85 -3.75 -13.97 8.13
CA GLN A 85 -2.97 -14.67 7.12
C GLN A 85 -3.68 -14.69 5.76
N MET A 86 -5.00 -14.90 5.76
CA MET A 86 -5.81 -14.81 4.54
C MET A 86 -5.82 -13.39 3.97
N MET A 87 -5.94 -12.36 4.80
CA MET A 87 -5.86 -10.97 4.37
C MET A 87 -4.50 -10.65 3.74
N GLN A 88 -3.40 -11.05 4.39
CA GLN A 88 -2.05 -10.85 3.87
C GLN A 88 -1.87 -11.49 2.49
N THR A 89 -2.34 -12.73 2.32
CA THR A 89 -2.30 -13.42 1.03
C THR A 89 -3.08 -12.68 -0.06
N ARG A 90 -4.28 -12.18 0.28
CA ARG A 90 -5.11 -11.40 -0.66
C ARG A 90 -4.48 -10.06 -1.02
N ILE A 91 -3.87 -9.37 -0.06
CA ILE A 91 -3.15 -8.12 -0.30
C ILE A 91 -1.97 -8.36 -1.25
N ALA A 92 -1.18 -9.42 -1.04
CA ALA A 92 -0.08 -9.78 -1.92
C ALA A 92 -0.58 -10.09 -3.35
N ALA A 93 -1.69 -10.82 -3.48
CA ALA A 93 -2.30 -11.10 -4.77
C ALA A 93 -2.78 -9.82 -5.49
N LEU A 94 -3.34 -8.86 -4.73
CA LEU A 94 -3.79 -7.56 -5.25
C LEU A 94 -2.60 -6.71 -5.70
N GLN A 95 -1.53 -6.64 -4.90
CA GLN A 95 -0.28 -5.97 -5.28
C GLN A 95 0.27 -6.53 -6.60
N GLY A 96 0.35 -7.87 -6.71
CA GLY A 96 0.75 -8.51 -7.96
C GLY A 96 -0.18 -8.22 -9.15
N ALA A 97 -1.49 -8.04 -8.92
CA ALA A 97 -2.43 -7.64 -9.97
C ALA A 97 -2.19 -6.19 -10.43
N VAL A 98 -1.93 -5.27 -9.50
CA VAL A 98 -1.57 -3.87 -9.80
C VAL A 98 -0.26 -3.80 -10.59
N ASP A 99 0.76 -4.57 -10.22
CA ASP A 99 2.03 -4.62 -10.95
C ASP A 99 1.85 -5.18 -12.38
N ARG A 100 0.99 -6.19 -12.54
CA ARG A 100 0.60 -6.68 -13.88
C ARG A 100 -0.11 -5.61 -14.71
N ILE A 101 -0.98 -4.81 -14.09
CA ILE A 101 -1.64 -3.70 -14.79
C ILE A 101 -0.61 -2.65 -15.22
N ARG A 102 0.34 -2.29 -14.34
CA ARG A 102 1.41 -1.34 -14.68
C ARG A 102 2.22 -1.82 -15.88
N THR A 103 2.72 -3.06 -15.83
CA THR A 103 3.57 -3.62 -16.88
C THR A 103 2.84 -3.87 -18.20
N LYS A 104 1.56 -4.26 -18.16
CA LYS A 104 0.78 -4.57 -19.37
C LYS A 104 0.02 -3.40 -19.96
N ILE A 105 -0.22 -2.34 -19.20
CA ILE A 105 -1.04 -1.20 -19.64
C ILE A 105 -0.26 0.10 -19.59
N VAL A 106 0.29 0.47 -18.43
CA VAL A 106 0.95 1.78 -18.25
C VAL A 106 2.23 1.88 -19.08
N ASP A 107 3.08 0.86 -19.06
CA ASP A 107 4.35 0.91 -19.80
C ASP A 107 4.15 0.91 -21.32
N PRO A 108 3.32 0.04 -21.93
CA PRO A 108 3.03 0.11 -23.35
C PRO A 108 2.37 1.43 -23.76
N TYR A 109 1.48 1.95 -22.93
CA TYR A 109 0.85 3.25 -23.16
C TYR A 109 1.90 4.37 -23.26
N ASN A 110 2.81 4.45 -22.29
CA ASN A 110 3.89 5.44 -22.30
C ASN A 110 4.78 5.30 -23.55
N LYS A 111 5.07 4.07 -23.98
CA LYS A 111 5.81 3.81 -25.22
C LYS A 111 5.05 4.30 -26.45
N ILE A 112 3.74 4.09 -26.52
CA ILE A 112 2.89 4.57 -27.63
C ILE A 112 2.92 6.10 -27.67
N VAL A 113 2.69 6.78 -26.54
CA VAL A 113 2.72 8.25 -26.46
C VAL A 113 4.05 8.81 -26.96
N ALA A 114 5.17 8.23 -26.50
CA ALA A 114 6.50 8.66 -26.93
C ALA A 114 6.71 8.45 -28.45
N ARG A 115 6.32 7.29 -28.98
CA ARG A 115 6.44 6.98 -30.42
C ARG A 115 5.52 7.87 -31.27
N THR A 116 4.31 8.18 -30.81
CA THR A 116 3.42 9.08 -31.55
C THR A 116 3.96 10.51 -31.59
N ALA A 117 4.57 10.98 -30.50
CA ALA A 117 5.25 12.27 -30.50
C ALA A 117 6.44 12.30 -31.47
N GLN A 118 7.22 11.21 -31.54
CA GLN A 118 8.29 11.06 -32.52
C GLN A 118 7.76 11.06 -33.96
N LEU A 119 6.69 10.30 -34.23
CA LEU A 119 6.06 10.25 -35.55
C LEU A 119 5.56 11.64 -35.99
N ALA A 120 4.94 12.39 -35.09
CA ALA A 120 4.48 13.76 -35.38
C ALA A 120 5.64 14.68 -35.78
N ARG A 121 6.77 14.60 -35.06
CA ARG A 121 7.98 15.36 -35.39
C ARG A 121 8.56 14.95 -36.75
N LEU A 122 8.55 13.66 -37.05
CA LEU A 122 9.05 13.13 -38.32
C LEU A 122 8.17 13.55 -39.50
N GLN A 123 6.85 13.56 -39.33
CA GLN A 123 5.92 14.07 -40.34
C GLN A 123 6.19 15.55 -40.65
N VAL A 124 6.31 16.40 -39.61
CA VAL A 124 6.67 17.82 -39.79
C VAL A 124 8.00 17.97 -40.54
N ALA A 125 9.01 17.17 -40.21
CA ALA A 125 10.29 17.19 -40.92
C ALA A 125 10.16 16.76 -42.39
N CYS A 126 9.40 15.69 -42.66
CA CYS A 126 9.13 15.24 -44.03
C CYS A 126 8.40 16.30 -44.86
N ASP A 127 7.42 16.99 -44.28
CA ASP A 127 6.67 18.04 -44.96
C ASP A 127 7.56 19.25 -45.25
N LEU A 128 8.44 19.62 -44.31
CA LEU A 128 9.45 20.65 -44.54
C LEU A 128 10.40 20.27 -45.69
N LEU A 129 10.84 19.02 -45.75
CA LEU A 129 11.70 18.52 -46.83
C LEU A 129 10.98 18.56 -48.19
N ARG A 130 9.72 18.13 -48.27
CA ARG A 130 8.91 18.23 -49.51
C ARG A 130 8.79 19.68 -49.97
N ARG A 131 8.57 20.61 -49.02
CA ARG A 131 8.52 22.04 -49.31
C ARG A 131 9.85 22.57 -49.83
N ILE A 132 10.98 22.20 -49.23
CA ILE A 132 12.32 22.57 -49.70
C ILE A 132 12.55 22.06 -51.12
N ILE A 133 12.26 20.79 -51.40
CA ILE A 133 12.42 20.20 -52.74
C ILE A 133 11.59 20.98 -53.77
N ARG A 134 10.34 21.32 -53.44
CA ARG A 134 9.47 22.11 -54.33
C ARG A 134 10.00 23.52 -54.57
N ILE A 135 10.49 24.20 -53.53
CA ILE A 135 11.15 25.51 -53.64
C ILE A 135 12.37 25.40 -54.57
N LEU A 136 13.25 24.43 -54.34
CA LEU A 136 14.46 24.24 -55.15
C LEU A 136 14.11 23.98 -56.62
N TYR A 137 13.10 23.16 -56.90
CA TYR A 137 12.62 22.89 -58.25
C TYR A 137 12.10 24.16 -58.94
N LEU A 138 11.21 24.91 -58.27
CA LEU A 138 10.62 26.14 -58.82
C LEU A 138 11.68 27.23 -59.02
N SER A 139 12.62 27.38 -58.09
CA SER A 139 13.74 28.32 -58.19
C SER A 139 14.64 27.99 -59.40
N LYS A 140 14.96 26.70 -59.61
CA LYS A 140 15.74 26.28 -60.77
C LYS A 140 14.99 26.53 -62.08
N ARG A 141 13.69 26.24 -62.12
CA ARG A 141 12.83 26.51 -63.29
C ARG A 141 12.77 28.01 -63.60
N LEU A 142 12.57 28.83 -62.57
CA LEU A 142 12.53 30.29 -62.70
C LEU A 142 13.86 30.83 -63.24
N GLN A 143 14.99 30.35 -62.71
CA GLN A 143 16.31 30.75 -63.20
C GLN A 143 16.50 30.42 -64.68
N GLY A 144 16.06 29.24 -65.13
CA GLY A 144 16.07 28.88 -66.55
C GLY A 144 15.18 29.76 -67.42
N GLN A 145 13.98 30.12 -66.94
CA GLN A 145 13.06 31.03 -67.65
C GLN A 145 13.64 32.45 -67.77
N LEU A 146 14.32 32.94 -66.74
CA LEU A 146 14.98 34.26 -66.77
C LEU A 146 16.15 34.31 -67.76
N GLN A 147 16.87 33.20 -67.95
CA GLN A 147 17.92 33.09 -68.98
C GLN A 147 17.37 33.10 -70.42
N GLY A 148 16.09 32.77 -70.61
CA GLY A 148 15.39 32.85 -71.89
C GLY A 148 15.05 34.28 -72.36
N GLY A 149 15.37 35.30 -71.56
CA GLY A 149 15.18 36.71 -71.90
C GLY A 149 13.71 37.14 -72.01
N SER A 150 13.45 38.21 -72.77
CA SER A 150 12.14 38.87 -72.83
C SER A 150 10.97 37.97 -73.23
N ARG A 151 11.23 36.87 -73.93
CA ARG A 151 10.21 35.96 -74.46
C ARG A 151 9.58 35.06 -73.38
N GLU A 152 10.26 34.85 -72.26
CA GLU A 152 9.84 33.94 -71.19
C GLU A 152 9.39 34.67 -69.92
N ILE A 153 9.34 36.01 -69.92
CA ILE A 153 8.99 36.85 -68.75
C ILE A 153 7.64 36.47 -68.16
N THR A 154 6.62 36.22 -68.99
CA THR A 154 5.29 35.83 -68.51
C THR A 154 5.32 34.49 -67.76
N LYS A 155 6.14 33.53 -68.23
CA LYS A 155 6.29 32.23 -67.57
C LYS A 155 7.12 32.33 -66.29
N ALA A 156 8.12 33.21 -66.26
CA ALA A 156 8.88 33.54 -65.06
C ALA A 156 7.98 34.17 -63.98
N ALA A 157 7.12 35.12 -64.37
CA ALA A 157 6.15 35.75 -63.46
C ALA A 157 5.18 34.72 -62.87
N GLN A 158 4.71 33.75 -63.67
CA GLN A 158 3.89 32.65 -63.18
C GLN A 158 4.63 31.75 -62.18
N SER A 159 5.86 31.33 -62.49
CA SER A 159 6.68 30.53 -61.56
C SER A 159 6.96 31.26 -60.24
N LEU A 160 7.15 32.58 -60.29
CA LEU A 160 7.33 33.42 -59.12
C LEU A 160 6.04 33.51 -58.29
N ASN A 161 4.88 33.65 -58.94
CA ASN A 161 3.58 33.64 -58.27
C ASN A 161 3.28 32.28 -57.60
N GLU A 162 3.67 31.16 -58.24
CA GLU A 162 3.57 29.82 -57.63
C GLU A 162 4.50 29.64 -56.42
N LEU A 163 5.63 30.33 -56.39
CA LEU A 163 6.56 30.35 -55.25
C LEU A 163 6.02 31.21 -54.09
N GLY A 164 5.35 32.33 -54.41
CA GLY A 164 4.79 33.29 -53.45
C GLY A 164 3.41 32.90 -52.90
N ASN A 165 2.58 32.22 -53.69
CA ASN A 165 1.23 31.86 -53.27
C ASN A 165 1.22 30.75 -52.21
N GLY A 166 0.38 30.95 -51.19
CA GLY A 166 0.21 30.13 -50.00
C GLY A 166 -0.24 28.67 -50.21
N LYS A 167 -0.14 28.08 -51.41
CA LYS A 167 -0.28 26.63 -51.63
C LYS A 167 0.79 25.81 -50.91
N MET A 168 1.81 26.44 -50.30
CA MET A 168 2.72 25.83 -49.33
C MET A 168 2.22 25.83 -47.88
N LYS A 169 1.09 26.48 -47.61
CA LYS A 169 0.52 26.69 -46.26
C LYS A 169 -0.58 25.67 -45.94
N GLU A 170 -1.24 25.11 -46.97
CA GLU A 170 -2.38 24.19 -46.85
C GLU A 170 -2.01 22.73 -46.54
N ASP A 171 -0.77 22.30 -46.77
CA ASP A 171 -0.30 20.96 -46.38
C ASP A 171 -0.20 20.76 -44.85
N LEU A 172 -0.58 21.76 -44.04
CA LEU A 172 -0.39 21.82 -42.60
C LEU A 172 -1.62 21.40 -41.77
N SER A 173 -2.54 20.58 -42.30
CA SER A 173 -3.63 20.05 -41.48
C SER A 173 -3.16 18.84 -40.67
N LEU A 174 -2.49 19.09 -39.53
CA LEU A 174 -2.24 18.12 -38.45
C LEU A 174 -3.53 17.74 -37.70
N SER A 175 -4.68 17.71 -38.37
CA SER A 175 -5.98 17.37 -37.78
C SER A 175 -6.03 15.92 -37.27
N GLN A 176 -5.21 15.02 -37.83
CA GLN A 176 -5.16 13.59 -37.48
C GLN A 176 -4.40 13.29 -36.17
N LEU A 177 -3.56 14.21 -35.68
CA LEU A 177 -2.69 14.00 -34.49
C LEU A 177 -3.19 14.68 -33.21
N ARG A 178 -4.21 15.54 -33.32
CA ARG A 178 -4.80 16.25 -32.17
C ARG A 178 -5.51 15.28 -31.22
N GLY A 179 -6.21 14.27 -31.76
CA GLY A 179 -6.88 13.24 -30.97
C GLY A 179 -5.92 12.48 -30.04
N VAL A 180 -4.72 12.11 -30.51
CA VAL A 180 -3.73 11.42 -29.67
C VAL A 180 -3.22 12.31 -28.53
N ARG A 181 -3.15 13.63 -28.74
CA ARG A 181 -2.76 14.59 -27.71
C ARG A 181 -3.80 14.70 -26.59
N GLU A 182 -5.09 14.67 -26.92
CA GLU A 182 -6.18 14.73 -25.93
C GLU A 182 -6.28 13.45 -25.10
N HIS A 183 -6.15 12.26 -25.73
CA HIS A 183 -6.08 10.99 -25.00
C HIS A 183 -4.83 10.90 -24.09
N THR A 184 -3.72 11.54 -24.47
CA THR A 184 -2.52 11.68 -23.63
C THR A 184 -2.79 12.46 -22.34
N VAL A 185 -3.56 13.54 -22.42
CA VAL A 185 -3.88 14.38 -21.26
C VAL A 185 -4.84 13.67 -20.30
N PHE A 186 -5.85 12.98 -20.84
CA PHE A 186 -6.83 12.24 -20.03
C PHE A 186 -6.19 11.11 -19.20
N PHE A 187 -5.37 10.26 -19.84
CA PHE A 187 -4.76 9.12 -19.15
C PHE A 187 -3.72 9.56 -18.09
N ARG A 188 -3.00 10.66 -18.35
CA ARG A 188 -2.06 11.26 -17.39
C ARG A 188 -2.76 11.89 -16.18
N GLY A 189 -4.03 12.27 -16.32
CA GLY A 189 -4.89 12.71 -15.21
C GLY A 189 -5.48 11.55 -14.39
N CYS A 190 -5.84 10.44 -15.04
CA CYS A 190 -6.34 9.24 -14.35
C CYS A 190 -5.24 8.41 -13.67
N PHE A 191 -4.02 8.46 -14.19
CA PHE A 191 -2.85 7.79 -13.63
C PHE A 191 -1.73 8.82 -13.45
N PRO A 192 -1.71 9.58 -12.34
CA PRO A 192 -0.58 10.45 -12.02
C PRO A 192 0.66 9.56 -11.96
N LEU A 193 1.56 9.76 -12.92
CA LEU A 193 2.86 9.10 -12.96
C LEU A 193 3.51 9.34 -11.60
N VAL A 194 3.63 8.28 -10.79
CA VAL A 194 4.57 8.27 -9.67
C VAL A 194 5.92 8.65 -10.27
N PRO A 195 6.59 9.71 -9.78
CA PRO A 195 7.87 10.11 -10.33
C PRO A 195 8.80 8.91 -10.27
N VAL A 196 9.29 8.49 -11.44
CA VAL A 196 10.37 7.51 -11.53
C VAL A 196 11.55 8.15 -10.81
N SER A 197 11.82 7.70 -9.59
CA SER A 197 13.08 7.99 -8.90
C SER A 197 14.20 7.61 -9.86
N ARG A 198 14.99 8.61 -10.24
CA ARG A 198 16.25 8.38 -10.93
C ARG A 198 17.23 7.86 -9.88
N ASP A 199 17.56 6.57 -9.98
CA ASP A 199 18.85 6.07 -9.50
C ASP A 199 19.96 6.48 -10.48
#